data_AF-A0AAX1XJL0-F1
#
_entry.id   AF-A0AAX1XJL0-F1
#
_cell.length_a   1.000
_cell.length_b   1.000
_cell.length_c   1.000
_cell.angle_alpha   90.00
_cell.angle_beta   90.00
_cell.angle_gamma   90.00
#
_symmetry.space_group_name_H-M   'P 1'
#
loop_
_entity.id
_entity.type
_entity.pdbx_description
1 polymer ?
#
loop_
_entity_poly.entity_id
_entity_poly.type
_entity_poly.pdbx_seq_one_letter_code
_entity_poly.pdbx_strand_id
1 'polypeptide(L)' 'MVKLVLIAAVALQIGIAISSEGLARSLAELTAFLIAIALVVTYKNSKLEPSSYQHDEKTTNI' A
#
# COMPACT_ATOMS: atom_id res chain seq x y z
N MET A 1 13.93 6.75 -0.97
CA MET A 1 13.55 7.77 0.03
C MET A 1 12.19 7.48 0.66
N VAL A 2 11.09 7.45 -0.12
CA VAL A 2 9.72 7.14 0.35
C VAL A 2 9.59 5.84 1.17
N LYS A 3 10.36 4.81 0.83
CA LYS A 3 10.31 3.51 1.53
C LYS A 3 10.72 3.60 3.00
N LEU A 4 11.71 4.43 3.33
CA LEU A 4 12.16 4.65 4.71
C LEU A 4 11.16 5.50 5.50
N VAL A 5 10.54 6.48 4.83
CA VAL A 5 9.48 7.31 5.42
C VAL A 5 8.27 6.46 5.79
N LEU A 6 7.87 5.52 4.92
CA LEU A 6 6.79 4.58 5.21
C LEU A 6 7.11 3.67 6.40
N ILE A 7 8.34 3.14 6.48
CA ILE A 7 8.77 2.30 7.60
C ILE A 7 8.73 3.09 8.92
N ALA A 8 9.23 4.33 8.92
CA ALA A 8 9.19 5.20 10.10
C ALA A 8 7.75 5.53 10.53
N ALA A 9 6.86 5.82 9.58
CA ALA A 9 5.46 6.12 9.86
C ALA A 9 4.71 4.93 10.48
N VAL A 10 5.00 3.71 10.03
CA VAL A 10 4.41 2.48 10.59
C VAL A 10 4.95 2.21 12.00
N ALA A 11 6.26 2.33 12.21
CA ALA A 11 6.86 2.14 13.54
C ALA A 11 6.31 3.15 14.57
N LEU A 12 6.12 4.40 14.15
CA LEU A 12 5.54 5.45 15.00
C LEU A 12 4.06 5.16 15.32
N GLN A 13 3.26 4.73 14.36
CA GLN A 13 1.86 4.34 14.58
C GLN A 13 1.73 3.19 15.60
N ILE A 14 2.62 2.19 15.50
CA ILE A 14 2.67 1.06 16.44
C ILE A 14 3.07 1.54 17.85
N GLY A 15 4.07 2.42 17.96
CA GLY A 15 4.50 2.99 19.25
C GLY A 15 3.40 3.77 19.95
N ILE A 16 2.65 4.59 19.21
CA ILE A 16 1.50 5.35 19.76
C ILE A 16 0.36 4.40 20.16
N ALA A 17 0.10 3.34 19.39
CA ALA A 17 -0.92 2.35 19.69
C ALA A 17 -0.62 1.47 20.93
N ILE A 18 0.67 1.29 21.29
CA ILE A 18 1.08 0.57 22.49
C ILE A 18 1.04 1.48 23.73
N SER A 19 1.41 2.75 23.60
CA SER A 19 1.49 3.71 24.71
C SER A 19 0.18 4.44 25.01
N SER A 20 -0.88 4.25 24.21
CA SER A 20 -2.15 4.95 24.35
C SER A 20 -3.29 3.98 24.64
N GLU A 21 -3.99 4.20 25.76
CA GLU A 21 -5.23 3.49 26.07
C GLU A 21 -6.37 3.95 25.14
N GLY A 22 -6.99 2.98 24.46
CA GLY A 22 -8.27 3.13 23.76
C GLY A 22 -8.23 3.86 22.41
N LEU A 23 -7.89 5.15 22.39
CA LEU A 23 -8.12 6.01 21.21
C LEU A 23 -7.11 5.77 20.10
N ALA A 24 -5.80 5.79 20.38
CA ALA A 24 -4.81 5.57 19.34
C ALA A 24 -4.74 4.10 18.90
N ARG A 25 -5.06 3.17 19.80
CA ARG A 25 -5.27 1.75 19.49
C ARG A 25 -6.40 1.58 18.45
N SER A 26 -7.56 2.18 18.71
CA SER A 26 -8.71 2.14 17.78
C SER A 26 -8.41 2.83 16.45
N LEU A 27 -7.65 3.94 16.48
CA LEU A 27 -7.24 4.65 15.26
C LEU A 27 -6.25 3.82 14.42
N ALA A 28 -5.31 3.12 15.06
CA ALA A 28 -4.38 2.22 14.39
C ALA A 28 -5.13 1.00 13.79
N GLU A 29 -6.09 0.44 14.52
CA GLU A 29 -6.92 -0.68 14.04
C GLU A 29 -7.81 -0.26 12.85
N LEU A 30 -8.43 0.92 12.90
CA LEU A 30 -9.17 1.48 11.77
C LEU A 30 -8.25 1.73 10.56
N THR A 31 -7.05 2.27 10.77
CA THR A 31 -6.09 2.55 9.70
C THR A 31 -5.64 1.26 9.02
N ALA A 32 -5.35 0.21 9.80
CA ALA A 32 -5.03 -1.11 9.27
C ALA A 32 -6.19 -1.70 8.45
N PHE A 33 -7.43 -1.54 8.92
CA PHE A 33 -8.61 -1.99 8.20
C PHE A 33 -8.80 -1.26 6.86
N LEU A 34 -8.62 0.07 6.83
CA LEU A 34 -8.71 0.85 5.60
C LEU A 34 -7.62 0.48 4.59
N ILE A 35 -6.39 0.23 5.04
CA ILE A 35 -5.29 -0.22 4.16
C ILE A 35 -5.62 -1.60 3.54
N ALA A 36 -6.16 -2.53 4.33
CA ALA A 36 -6.56 -3.84 3.83
C ALA A 36 -7.67 -3.74 2.76
N ILE A 37 -8.67 -2.88 2.98
CA ILE A 37 -9.72 -2.60 1.99
C ILE A 37 -9.13 -1.99 0.72
N ALA A 38 -8.29 -0.96 0.85
CA ALA A 38 -7.66 -0.30 -0.29
C ALA A 38 -6.83 -1.29 -1.12
N LEU A 39 -6.11 -2.20 -0.46
CA LEU A 39 -5.35 -3.27 -1.12
C LEU A 39 -6.27 -4.24 -1.88
N VAL A 40 -7.37 -4.68 -1.27
CA VAL A 40 -8.34 -5.57 -1.92
C VAL A 40 -9.01 -4.90 -3.12
N VAL A 41 -9.43 -3.64 -2.98
CA VAL A 41 -10.04 -2.87 -4.08
C VAL A 41 -9.05 -2.69 -5.22
N THR A 42 -7.81 -2.31 -4.91
CA THR A 42 -6.73 -2.17 -5.91
C THR A 42 -6.46 -3.50 -6.59
N TYR A 43 -6.31 -4.60 -5.84
CA TYR A 43 -6.08 -5.92 -6.40
C TYR A 43 -7.21 -6.38 -7.33
N LYS A 44 -8.48 -6.12 -6.96
CA LYS A 44 -9.64 -6.41 -7.82
C LYS A 44 -9.64 -5.57 -9.09
N ASN A 45 -9.32 -4.28 -9.00
CA ASN A 45 -9.25 -3.39 -10.16
C ASN A 45 -8.06 -3.73 -11.07
N SER A 46 -6.91 -4.14 -10.52
CA SER A 46 -5.77 -4.63 -11.30
C SER A 46 -6.07 -5.94 -12.04
N LYS A 47 -7.07 -6.71 -11.63
CA LYS A 47 -7.53 -7.90 -12.38
C LYS A 47 -8.44 -7.55 -13.56
N LEU A 48 -8.93 -6.30 -13.63
CA LEU A 48 -9.74 -5.77 -14.74
C LEU A 48 -8.90 -4.99 -15.77
N GLU A 49 -7.63 -4.73 -15.48
CA GLU A 49 -6.67 -4.33 -16.50
C GLU A 49 -5.91 -5.57 -16.98
N PRO A 50 -6.28 -6.17 -18.14
CA PRO A 50 -5.28 -6.92 -18.87
C PRO A 50 -4.16 -5.92 -19.17
N SER A 51 -2.95 -6.23 -18.74
CA SER A 51 -1.74 -5.50 -19.10
C SER A 51 -1.67 -5.39 -20.63
N SER A 52 -2.23 -4.31 -21.16
CA SER A 52 -2.33 -4.06 -22.58
C SER A 52 -1.05 -3.34 -23.00
N TYR A 53 -0.21 -4.10 -23.69
CA TYR A 53 0.82 -3.67 -24.63
C TYR A 53 2.00 -2.87 -24.07
N GLN A 54 3.03 -3.61 -23.66
CA GLN A 54 4.41 -3.18 -23.89
C GLN A 54 4.79 -3.67 -25.30
N HIS A 55 4.63 -2.78 -26.29
CA HIS A 55 5.11 -2.99 -27.64
C HIS A 55 6.64 -3.02 -27.59
N ASP A 56 7.21 -4.20 -27.87
CA ASP A 56 8.63 -4.46 -27.96
C ASP A 56 9.20 -3.73 -29.18
N GLU A 57 9.64 -2.48 -28.98
CA GLU A 57 10.41 -1.75 -29.98
C GLU A 57 11.84 -2.31 -30.02
N LYS A 58 12.05 -3.41 -30.75
CA LYS A 58 13.38 -3.71 -31.32
C LYS A 58 13.37 -4.67 -32.50
N THR A 59 12.68 -4.30 -33.58
CA THR A 59 13.03 -4.81 -34.91
C THR A 59 13.45 -3.66 -35.83
N THR A 60 14.75 -3.48 -35.97
CA THR A 60 15.38 -3.10 -37.25
C THR A 60 16.84 -3.53 -37.19
N ASN A 61 17.07 -4.69 -37.78
CA ASN A 61 18.36 -5.12 -38.27
C ASN A 61 18.05 -5.89 -39.56
N ILE A 62 18.04 -5.17 -40.68
CA ILE A 62 18.49 -5.55 -42.04
C ILE A 62 18.34 -4.34 -42.96
#